data_AF-A0A354K748-F1
#
_entry.id   AF-A0A354K748-F1
#
_cell.length_a   1.000
_cell.length_b   1.000
_cell.length_c   1.000
_cell.angle_alpha   90.00
_cell.angle_beta   90.00
_cell.angle_gamma   90.00
#
_symmetry.space_group_name_H-M   'P 1'
#
loop_
_entity.id
_entity.type
_entity.pdbx_description
1 polymer ?
#
loop_
_entity_poly.entity_id
_entity_poly.type
_entity_poly.pdbx_seq_one_letter_code
_entity_poly.pdbx_strand_id
1 'polypeptide(L)'
;MIGDKGWLSARDEPNITFRPRKWERGETMPKYYLRLAEQTVRAGMRTVRKTLIVLAAGIAILNGLFLYPMLTAGFHWQKLLPLAGGTAIGAALMLVYFFSNRKSVDETCRWLQEGQFKWRTGRLDDIVGEVVDYTYDDDGRDPVVKLYAYVDGEKVPEPVIYKTHLSHSASEFLTKKTTVRIRREGELHLGSQVTLVKPIGSKETWILPQNLEFDEH
;
A
#
# COMPACT_ATOMS: atom_id res chain seq x y z
N MET A 1 -17.71 12.10 -18.69
CA MET A 1 -19.11 12.05 -18.25
C MET A 1 -19.23 11.18 -17.02
N ILE A 2 -20.33 11.31 -16.25
CA ILE A 2 -20.62 10.39 -15.15
C ILE A 2 -20.72 8.98 -15.74
N GLY A 3 -20.05 8.02 -15.12
CA GLY A 3 -19.91 6.65 -15.61
C GLY A 3 -18.68 6.40 -16.48
N ASP A 4 -17.89 7.42 -16.82
CA ASP A 4 -16.60 7.20 -17.48
C ASP A 4 -15.66 6.43 -16.53
N LYS A 5 -14.99 5.42 -17.07
CA LYS A 5 -14.13 4.50 -16.33
C LYS A 5 -12.69 4.54 -16.80
N GLY A 6 -11.79 4.22 -15.89
CA GLY A 6 -10.41 3.82 -16.16
C GLY A 6 -10.06 2.61 -15.31
N TRP A 7 -9.07 1.84 -15.71
CA TRP A 7 -8.64 0.62 -15.02
C TRP A 7 -7.12 0.58 -14.88
N LEU A 8 -6.64 -0.09 -13.84
CA LEU A 8 -5.22 -0.14 -13.52
C LEU A 8 -4.42 -0.90 -14.58
N SER A 9 -5.00 -1.93 -15.19
CA SER A 9 -4.34 -2.73 -16.23
C SER A 9 -4.10 -1.97 -17.55
N ALA A 10 -4.75 -0.82 -17.75
CA ALA A 10 -4.66 0.08 -18.90
C ALA A 10 -4.83 -0.55 -20.30
N ARG A 11 -5.29 -1.80 -20.42
CA ARG A 11 -5.54 -2.49 -21.70
C ARG A 11 -7.00 -2.41 -22.11
N ASP A 12 -7.78 -3.41 -21.75
CA ASP A 12 -9.20 -3.54 -22.07
C ASP A 12 -10.04 -3.47 -20.80
N GLU A 13 -11.32 -3.10 -20.92
CA GLU A 13 -12.24 -3.16 -19.78
C GLU A 13 -12.19 -4.59 -19.21
N PRO A 14 -11.89 -4.75 -17.91
CA PRO A 14 -11.70 -6.07 -17.34
C PRO A 14 -12.97 -6.90 -17.53
N ASN A 15 -12.82 -8.08 -18.14
CA ASN A 15 -13.92 -9.03 -18.26
C ASN A 15 -14.19 -9.66 -16.89
N ILE A 16 -15.12 -9.05 -16.16
CA ILE A 16 -15.49 -9.44 -14.80
C ILE A 16 -16.50 -10.58 -14.87
N THR A 17 -16.00 -11.81 -14.83
CA THR A 17 -16.87 -12.99 -14.75
C THR A 17 -17.28 -13.23 -13.31
N PHE A 18 -18.59 -13.22 -13.05
CA PHE A 18 -19.13 -13.60 -11.74
C PHE A 18 -18.69 -15.02 -11.40
N ARG A 19 -18.06 -15.18 -10.23
CA ARG A 19 -17.68 -16.50 -9.72
C ARG A 19 -18.47 -16.79 -8.46
N PRO A 20 -19.01 -18.02 -8.32
CA PRO A 20 -19.60 -18.42 -7.06
C PRO A 20 -18.55 -18.25 -5.97
N ARG A 21 -18.93 -17.65 -4.83
CA ARG A 21 -18.07 -17.50 -3.65
C ARG A 21 -17.51 -18.87 -3.28
N LYS A 22 -16.30 -19.18 -3.72
CA LYS A 22 -15.68 -20.46 -3.39
C LYS A 22 -14.96 -20.29 -2.04
N TRP A 23 -15.40 -21.10 -1.09
CA TRP A 23 -14.90 -21.26 0.27
C TRP A 23 -14.91 -20.00 1.15
N GLU A 24 -16.11 -19.65 1.61
CA GLU A 24 -16.33 -19.04 2.93
C GLU A 24 -16.28 -20.09 4.07
N ARG A 25 -16.16 -21.38 3.75
CA ARG A 25 -16.29 -22.50 4.70
C ARG A 25 -15.21 -23.57 4.50
N GLY A 26 -13.97 -23.22 4.78
CA GLY A 26 -12.94 -24.21 5.10
C GLY A 26 -12.35 -23.79 6.43
N GLU A 27 -12.48 -24.61 7.47
CA GLU A 27 -12.14 -24.27 8.86
C GLU A 27 -10.67 -23.85 9.07
N THR A 28 -9.79 -24.05 8.07
CA THR A 28 -8.40 -23.60 8.14
C THR A 28 -7.88 -23.14 6.78
N MET A 29 -7.20 -21.99 6.79
CA MET A 29 -6.43 -21.50 5.65
C MET A 29 -5.19 -22.37 5.44
N PRO A 30 -4.87 -22.81 4.21
CA PRO A 30 -3.69 -23.63 3.98
C PRO A 30 -2.41 -22.90 4.42
N LYS A 31 -1.51 -23.61 5.11
CA LYS A 31 -0.26 -23.04 5.67
C LYS A 31 0.60 -22.34 4.62
N TYR A 32 0.55 -22.79 3.37
CA TYR A 32 1.27 -22.16 2.26
C TYR A 32 0.83 -20.70 2.05
N TYR A 33 -0.47 -20.45 1.93
CA TYR A 33 -1.01 -19.09 1.75
C TYR A 33 -0.84 -18.24 3.01
N LEU A 34 -0.82 -18.85 4.20
CA LEU A 34 -0.49 -18.13 5.44
C LEU A 34 0.94 -17.60 5.40
N ARG A 35 1.89 -18.43 5.00
CA ARG A 35 3.28 -18.01 4.83
C ARG A 35 3.41 -16.92 3.77
N LEU A 36 2.67 -17.00 2.67
CA LEU A 36 2.67 -15.95 1.64
C LEU A 36 2.07 -14.63 2.17
N ALA A 37 0.96 -14.68 2.88
CA ALA A 37 0.36 -13.50 3.50
C ALA A 37 1.31 -12.87 4.53
N GLU A 38 1.96 -13.67 5.38
CA GLU A 38 2.99 -13.20 6.30
C GLU A 38 4.18 -12.58 5.57
N GLN A 39 4.62 -13.18 4.46
CA GLN A 39 5.69 -12.62 3.64
C GLN A 39 5.29 -11.26 3.06
N THR A 40 4.06 -11.10 2.57
CA THR A 40 3.53 -9.81 2.11
C THR A 40 3.46 -8.79 3.25
N VAL A 41 3.04 -9.21 4.45
CA VAL A 41 3.03 -8.33 5.64
C VAL A 41 4.45 -7.93 6.03
N ARG A 42 5.41 -8.84 5.99
CA ARG A 42 6.83 -8.57 6.30
C ARG A 42 7.55 -7.82 5.19
N ALA A 43 7.12 -7.92 3.94
CA ALA A 43 7.77 -7.28 2.80
C ALA A 43 7.91 -5.77 3.01
N GLY A 44 6.87 -5.06 3.48
CA GLY A 44 7.06 -3.64 3.77
C GLY A 44 7.94 -3.28 4.96
N MET A 45 8.36 -4.23 5.82
CA MET A 45 9.48 -3.96 6.73
C MET A 45 10.77 -3.69 5.96
N ARG A 46 10.94 -4.29 4.76
CA ARG A 46 12.09 -4.03 3.90
C ARG A 46 12.08 -2.58 3.42
N THR A 47 10.91 -2.04 3.07
CA THR A 47 10.76 -0.64 2.67
C THR A 47 11.07 0.30 3.84
N VAL A 48 10.55 0.04 5.04
CA VAL A 48 10.90 0.78 6.27
C VAL A 48 12.41 0.73 6.54
N ARG A 49 13.04 -0.46 6.41
CA ARG A 49 14.49 -0.62 6.59
C ARG A 49 15.29 0.20 5.58
N LYS A 50 14.88 0.22 4.31
CA LYS A 50 15.51 1.06 3.27
C LYS A 50 15.40 2.54 3.61
N THR A 51 14.22 3.02 3.98
CA THR A 51 14.01 4.41 4.39
C THR A 51 14.88 4.80 5.57
N LEU A 52 14.98 3.93 6.58
CA LEU A 52 15.88 4.13 7.72
C LEU A 52 17.35 4.21 7.32
N ILE A 53 17.81 3.34 6.41
CA ILE A 53 19.19 3.38 5.90
C ILE A 53 19.46 4.70 5.17
N VAL A 54 18.53 5.16 4.32
CA VAL A 54 18.64 6.42 3.59
C VAL A 54 18.69 7.61 4.57
N LEU A 55 17.82 7.64 5.56
CA LEU A 55 17.82 8.66 6.61
C LEU A 55 19.11 8.64 7.43
N ALA A 56 19.56 7.46 7.86
CA ALA A 56 20.81 7.30 8.61
C ALA A 56 22.03 7.77 7.80
N ALA A 57 22.08 7.43 6.50
CA ALA A 57 23.13 7.91 5.60
C ALA A 57 23.08 9.44 5.44
N GLY A 58 21.89 10.02 5.30
CA GLY A 58 21.71 11.48 5.24
C GLY A 58 22.22 12.19 6.49
N ILE A 59 21.88 11.67 7.68
CA ILE A 59 22.40 12.21 8.96
C ILE A 59 23.92 12.04 9.05
N ALA A 60 24.46 10.89 8.65
CA ALA A 60 25.91 10.66 8.66
C ALA A 60 26.67 11.62 7.74
N ILE A 61 26.14 11.91 6.55
CA ILE A 61 26.73 12.87 5.61
C ILE A 61 26.68 14.29 6.18
N LEU A 62 25.53 14.73 6.70
CA LEU A 62 25.40 16.05 7.33
C LEU A 62 26.39 16.19 8.49
N ASN A 63 26.50 15.18 9.35
CA ASN A 63 27.49 15.16 10.42
C ASN A 63 28.91 15.24 9.89
N GLY A 64 29.26 14.50 8.84
CA GLY A 64 30.57 14.59 8.20
C GLY A 64 30.86 16.01 7.71
N LEU A 65 29.89 16.67 7.07
CA LEU A 65 30.02 18.04 6.55
C LEU A 65 30.16 19.10 7.64
N PHE A 66 29.54 18.92 8.82
CA PHE A 66 29.59 19.92 9.90
C PHE A 66 30.67 19.62 10.96
N LEU A 67 30.91 18.34 11.31
CA LEU A 67 31.90 17.95 12.32
C LEU A 67 33.33 18.05 11.78
N TYR A 68 33.57 17.63 10.53
CA TYR A 68 34.92 17.59 9.98
C TYR A 68 35.57 18.98 9.94
N PRO A 69 34.91 20.04 9.41
CA PRO A 69 35.50 21.39 9.40
C PRO A 69 35.63 21.98 10.80
N MET A 70 34.68 21.71 11.72
CA MET A 70 34.74 22.21 13.09
C MET A 70 35.88 21.58 13.89
N LEU A 71 36.15 20.28 13.70
CA LEU A 71 37.27 19.57 14.31
C LEU A 71 38.62 20.07 13.78
N THR A 72 38.73 20.34 12.47
CA THR A 72 39.96 20.88 11.87
C THR A 72 40.20 22.35 12.21
N ALA A 73 39.15 23.12 12.51
CA ALA A 73 39.24 24.55 12.83
C ALA A 73 39.43 24.85 14.33
N GLY A 74 39.64 23.83 15.18
CA GLY A 74 39.98 24.03 16.60
C GLY A 74 38.83 24.56 17.48
N PHE A 75 37.58 24.28 17.11
CA PHE A 75 36.41 24.80 17.85
C PHE A 75 36.24 24.20 19.26
N HIS A 76 35.78 25.02 20.21
CA HIS A 76 35.45 24.61 21.57
C HIS A 76 34.26 23.62 21.62
N TRP A 77 34.37 22.62 22.50
CA TRP A 77 33.43 21.49 22.66
C TRP A 77 31.95 21.91 22.82
N GLN A 78 31.71 23.09 23.38
CA GLN A 78 30.37 23.67 23.58
C GLN A 78 29.61 23.89 22.27
N LYS A 79 30.29 24.07 21.13
CA LYS A 79 29.64 24.23 19.82
C LYS A 79 29.33 22.88 19.14
N LEU A 80 29.88 21.78 19.67
CA LEU A 80 29.59 20.41 19.21
C LEU A 80 28.35 19.82 19.92
N LEU A 81 28.01 20.32 21.10
CA LEU A 81 26.86 19.90 21.92
C LEU A 81 25.50 19.95 21.18
N PRO A 82 25.15 21.02 20.43
CA PRO A 82 23.90 21.06 19.68
C PRO A 82 23.85 20.01 18.55
N LEU A 83 24.99 19.73 17.92
CA LEU A 83 25.10 18.73 16.85
C LEU A 83 25.00 17.30 17.43
N ALA A 84 25.68 17.03 18.54
CA ALA A 84 25.57 15.78 19.29
C ALA A 84 24.14 15.55 19.83
N GLY A 85 23.48 16.61 20.29
CA GLY A 85 22.08 16.57 20.71
C GLY A 85 21.13 16.28 19.55
N GLY A 86 21.26 16.98 18.43
CA GLY A 86 20.43 16.77 17.25
C GLY A 86 20.57 15.37 16.64
N THR A 87 21.79 14.82 16.66
CA THR A 87 22.05 13.45 16.18
C THR A 87 21.52 12.38 17.12
N ALA A 88 21.65 12.55 18.43
CA ALA A 88 21.06 11.67 19.42
C ALA A 88 19.52 11.65 19.31
N ILE A 89 18.89 12.82 19.13
CA ILE A 89 17.44 12.93 18.90
C ILE A 89 17.05 12.24 17.60
N GLY A 90 17.78 12.48 16.50
CA GLY A 90 17.53 11.83 15.22
C GLY A 90 17.63 10.30 15.30
N ALA A 91 18.64 9.78 15.99
CA ALA A 91 18.80 8.35 16.23
C ALA A 91 17.67 7.77 17.11
N ALA A 92 17.25 8.48 18.16
CA ALA A 92 16.15 8.07 19.01
C ALA A 92 14.82 8.00 18.22
N LEU A 93 14.52 9.01 17.39
CA LEU A 93 13.33 9.01 16.53
C LEU A 93 13.36 7.86 15.51
N MET A 94 14.52 7.56 14.93
CA MET A 94 14.67 6.40 14.04
C MET A 94 14.41 5.07 14.75
N LEU A 95 14.91 4.91 15.98
CA LEU A 95 14.65 3.71 16.78
C LEU A 95 13.16 3.58 17.12
N VAL A 96 12.52 4.66 17.56
CA VAL A 96 11.07 4.67 17.83
C VAL A 96 10.28 4.30 16.59
N TYR A 97 10.62 4.89 15.44
CA TYR A 97 9.98 4.58 14.16
C TYR A 97 10.17 3.11 13.77
N PHE A 98 11.38 2.55 13.93
CA PHE A 98 11.67 1.16 13.64
C PHE A 98 10.89 0.20 14.55
N PHE A 99 10.93 0.41 15.87
CA PHE A 99 10.24 -0.46 16.83
C PHE A 99 8.71 -0.36 16.70
N SER A 100 8.18 0.83 16.44
CA SER A 100 6.74 1.02 16.19
C SER A 100 6.27 0.23 14.96
N ASN A 101 6.99 0.35 13.83
CA ASN A 101 6.66 -0.41 12.61
C ASN A 101 6.82 -1.92 12.81
N ARG A 102 7.89 -2.35 13.50
CA ARG A 102 8.10 -3.76 13.82
C ARG A 102 6.95 -4.32 14.65
N LYS A 103 6.56 -3.63 15.72
CA LYS A 103 5.43 -4.02 16.57
C LYS A 103 4.14 -4.13 15.78
N SER A 104 3.85 -3.17 14.91
CA SER A 104 2.66 -3.19 14.05
C SER A 104 2.66 -4.40 13.09
N VAL A 105 3.82 -4.74 12.52
CA VAL A 105 3.98 -5.89 11.63
C VAL A 105 3.84 -7.21 12.38
N ASP A 106 4.44 -7.33 13.55
CA ASP A 106 4.33 -8.51 14.41
C ASP A 106 2.88 -8.72 14.86
N GLU A 107 2.17 -7.64 15.22
CA GLU A 107 0.74 -7.67 15.56
C GLU A 107 -0.13 -8.09 14.36
N THR A 108 0.15 -7.56 13.17
CA THR A 108 -0.57 -7.94 11.94
C THR A 108 -0.34 -9.42 11.60
N CYS A 109 0.90 -9.92 11.76
CA CYS A 109 1.21 -11.35 11.60
C CYS A 109 0.50 -12.21 12.64
N ARG A 110 0.41 -11.75 13.89
CA ARG A 110 -0.34 -12.43 14.94
C ARG A 110 -1.83 -12.50 14.59
N TRP A 111 -2.44 -11.42 14.14
CA TRP A 111 -3.84 -11.40 13.71
C TRP A 111 -4.10 -12.34 12.52
N LEU A 112 -3.15 -12.46 11.59
CA LEU A 112 -3.19 -13.46 10.52
C LEU A 112 -3.23 -14.89 11.09
N GLN A 113 -2.37 -15.20 12.06
CA GLN A 113 -2.30 -16.51 12.71
C GLN A 113 -3.51 -16.82 13.60
N GLU A 114 -4.10 -15.80 14.23
CA GLU A 114 -5.32 -15.89 15.04
C GLU A 114 -6.59 -16.00 14.17
N GLY A 115 -6.49 -15.98 12.84
CA GLY A 115 -7.63 -16.13 11.94
C GLY A 115 -8.53 -14.89 11.84
N GLN A 116 -8.03 -13.70 12.21
CA GLN A 116 -8.80 -12.45 12.09
C GLN A 116 -8.98 -11.99 10.63
N PHE A 117 -8.24 -12.60 9.71
CA PHE A 117 -8.34 -12.35 8.29
C PHE A 117 -9.26 -13.39 7.66
N LYS A 118 -10.19 -12.92 6.83
CA LYS A 118 -11.07 -13.84 6.10
C LYS A 118 -10.37 -14.33 4.84
N TRP A 119 -10.13 -15.63 4.80
CA TRP A 119 -9.72 -16.32 3.59
C TRP A 119 -10.87 -16.29 2.57
N ARG A 120 -10.58 -15.87 1.34
CA ARG A 120 -11.45 -16.07 0.19
C ARG A 120 -10.61 -16.73 -0.89
N THR A 121 -11.13 -17.72 -1.61
CA THR A 121 -10.39 -18.32 -2.75
C THR A 121 -10.40 -17.43 -4.00
N GLY A 122 -10.80 -16.18 -3.81
CA GLY A 122 -11.01 -15.24 -4.87
C GLY A 122 -9.78 -14.53 -5.37
N ARG A 123 -9.84 -14.06 -6.60
CA ARG A 123 -8.77 -13.21 -7.17
C ARG A 123 -9.22 -11.75 -7.22
N LEU A 124 -8.25 -10.84 -7.03
CA LEU A 124 -8.41 -9.46 -7.43
C LEU A 124 -8.30 -9.38 -8.95
N ASP A 125 -9.41 -9.07 -9.62
CA ASP A 125 -9.48 -9.01 -11.09
C ASP A 125 -8.83 -7.75 -11.64
N ASP A 126 -9.31 -6.59 -11.19
CA ASP A 126 -8.74 -5.29 -11.54
C ASP A 126 -9.21 -4.23 -10.53
N ILE A 127 -8.58 -3.06 -10.60
CA ILE A 127 -8.97 -1.85 -9.88
C ILE A 127 -9.48 -0.87 -10.92
N VAL A 128 -10.68 -0.34 -10.68
CA VAL A 128 -11.38 0.55 -11.60
C VAL A 128 -11.69 1.87 -10.91
N GLY A 129 -11.41 2.96 -11.59
CA GLY A 129 -11.81 4.31 -11.21
C GLY A 129 -12.99 4.71 -12.06
N GLU A 130 -14.06 5.16 -11.43
CA GLU A 130 -15.27 5.60 -12.12
C GLU A 130 -15.59 7.04 -11.70
N VAL A 131 -15.92 7.87 -12.68
CA VAL A 131 -16.43 9.23 -12.44
C VAL A 131 -17.86 9.10 -11.93
N VAL A 132 -18.06 9.43 -10.66
CA VAL A 132 -19.37 9.30 -10.01
C VAL A 132 -20.13 10.62 -9.95
N ASP A 133 -19.41 11.73 -9.96
CA ASP A 133 -19.99 13.06 -9.87
C ASP A 133 -19.03 14.12 -10.43
N TYR A 134 -19.45 15.37 -10.42
CA TYR A 134 -18.61 16.52 -10.72
C TYR A 134 -18.83 17.63 -9.70
N THR A 135 -17.74 18.14 -9.15
CA THR A 135 -17.74 19.35 -8.34
C THR A 135 -17.58 20.57 -9.23
N TYR A 136 -18.12 21.70 -8.77
CA TYR A 136 -17.95 23.00 -9.41
C TYR A 136 -17.13 23.87 -8.47
N ASP A 137 -15.92 24.22 -8.89
CA ASP A 137 -15.05 25.20 -8.24
C ASP A 137 -14.88 26.41 -9.17
N ASP A 138 -14.28 27.49 -8.66
CA ASP A 138 -14.10 28.76 -9.39
C ASP A 138 -13.33 28.60 -10.72
N ASP A 139 -12.48 27.57 -10.83
CA ASP A 139 -11.68 27.25 -12.03
C ASP A 139 -12.40 26.31 -13.03
N GLY A 140 -13.59 25.79 -12.69
CA GLY A 140 -14.39 24.96 -13.60
C GLY A 140 -15.02 23.73 -12.95
N ARG A 141 -15.27 22.71 -13.78
CA ARG A 141 -15.96 21.47 -13.40
C ARG A 141 -14.95 20.35 -13.20
N ASP A 142 -14.77 19.89 -11.97
CA ASP A 142 -13.82 18.82 -11.65
C ASP A 142 -14.50 17.47 -11.46
N PRO A 143 -14.02 16.39 -12.12
CA PRO A 143 -14.60 15.06 -11.98
C PRO A 143 -14.25 14.42 -10.64
N VAL A 144 -15.28 13.95 -9.91
CA VAL A 144 -15.14 13.15 -8.70
C VAL A 144 -15.00 11.69 -9.10
N VAL A 145 -13.85 11.09 -8.82
CA VAL A 145 -13.56 9.69 -9.14
C VAL A 145 -13.60 8.84 -7.87
N LYS A 146 -14.36 7.74 -7.92
CA LYS A 146 -14.31 6.69 -6.90
C LYS A 146 -13.59 5.46 -7.42
N LEU A 147 -12.80 4.86 -6.55
CA LEU A 147 -12.09 3.61 -6.83
C LEU A 147 -12.94 2.42 -6.40
N TYR A 148 -12.86 1.36 -7.18
CA TYR A 148 -13.51 0.08 -6.94
C TYR A 148 -12.52 -1.05 -7.20
N ALA A 149 -12.54 -2.08 -6.38
CA ALA A 149 -11.89 -3.36 -6.69
C ALA A 149 -12.93 -4.36 -7.15
N TYR A 150 -12.62 -5.11 -8.20
CA TYR A 150 -13.39 -6.28 -8.56
C TYR A 150 -12.77 -7.51 -7.92
N VAL A 151 -13.52 -8.11 -6.99
CA VAL A 151 -13.11 -9.31 -6.24
C VAL A 151 -14.17 -10.37 -6.50
N ASP A 152 -13.81 -11.46 -7.19
CA ASP A 152 -14.75 -12.54 -7.55
C ASP A 152 -15.98 -12.11 -8.34
N GLY A 153 -15.85 -11.03 -9.10
CA GLY A 153 -16.98 -10.44 -9.79
C GLY A 153 -17.86 -9.53 -8.95
N GLU A 154 -17.53 -9.33 -7.66
CA GLU A 154 -18.17 -8.34 -6.80
C GLU A 154 -17.44 -7.00 -6.90
N LYS A 155 -18.21 -5.92 -7.11
CA LYS A 155 -17.70 -4.56 -7.12
C LYS A 155 -17.59 -4.04 -5.69
N VAL A 156 -16.37 -3.93 -5.19
CA VAL A 156 -16.08 -3.47 -3.83
C VAL A 156 -15.65 -2.00 -3.85
N PRO A 157 -16.38 -1.09 -3.18
CA PRO A 157 -16.03 0.31 -3.14
C PRO A 157 -14.79 0.57 -2.30
N GLU A 158 -13.98 1.51 -2.77
CA GLU A 158 -12.85 2.11 -2.07
C GLU A 158 -11.93 1.07 -1.40
N PRO A 159 -11.28 0.20 -2.19
CA PRO A 159 -10.43 -0.86 -1.66
C PRO A 159 -9.16 -0.29 -1.04
N VAL A 160 -8.90 -0.62 0.23
CA VAL A 160 -7.59 -0.40 0.85
C VAL A 160 -6.75 -1.65 0.65
N ILE A 161 -5.76 -1.54 -0.22
CA ILE A 161 -4.81 -2.62 -0.48
C ILE A 161 -3.62 -2.46 0.45
N TYR A 162 -3.24 -3.55 1.11
CA TYR A 162 -2.14 -3.52 2.07
C TYR A 162 -0.85 -3.01 1.41
N LYS A 163 -0.21 -2.01 2.04
CA LYS A 163 1.05 -1.39 1.60
C LYS A 163 1.07 -0.92 0.14
N THR A 164 -0.09 -0.56 -0.36
CA THR A 164 -0.24 -0.04 -1.71
C THR A 164 -1.09 1.22 -1.65
N HIS A 165 -0.54 2.30 -2.19
CA HIS A 165 -1.27 3.53 -2.38
C HIS A 165 -1.81 3.56 -3.81
N LEU A 166 -3.11 3.77 -3.92
CA LEU A 166 -3.80 3.94 -5.18
C LEU A 166 -4.15 5.42 -5.29
N SER A 167 -3.60 6.07 -6.30
CA SER A 167 -3.96 7.43 -6.67
C SER A 167 -4.66 7.43 -8.02
N HIS A 168 -5.45 8.44 -8.28
CA HIS A 168 -6.15 8.59 -9.53
C HIS A 168 -6.07 10.04 -10.00
N SER A 169 -6.12 10.21 -11.31
CA SER A 169 -6.24 11.51 -11.96
C SER A 169 -7.27 11.38 -13.07
N ALA A 170 -8.15 12.37 -13.20
CA ALA A 170 -9.06 12.46 -14.31
C ALA A 170 -8.77 13.74 -15.09
N SER A 171 -8.87 13.65 -16.41
CA SER A 171 -8.73 14.79 -17.31
C SER A 171 -9.86 14.76 -18.31
N GLU A 172 -10.55 15.89 -18.47
CA GLU A 172 -11.57 16.05 -19.50
C GLU A 172 -10.91 16.45 -20.81
N PHE A 173 -11.18 15.70 -21.88
CA PHE A 173 -10.76 16.09 -23.22
C PHE A 173 -11.86 16.93 -23.89
N LEU A 174 -11.44 17.80 -24.80
CA LEU A 174 -12.29 18.67 -25.64
C LEU A 174 -13.50 17.94 -26.28
N THR A 175 -13.45 16.62 -26.39
CA THR A 175 -14.49 15.74 -26.93
C THR A 175 -15.55 15.26 -25.92
N LYS A 176 -15.71 15.90 -24.75
CA LYS A 176 -16.67 15.54 -23.67
C LYS A 176 -16.47 14.15 -23.05
N LYS A 177 -15.30 13.55 -23.24
CA LYS A 177 -14.91 12.27 -22.63
C LYS A 177 -13.90 12.53 -21.52
N THR A 178 -14.16 11.99 -20.33
CA THR A 178 -13.27 12.07 -19.18
C THR A 178 -12.38 10.83 -19.18
N THR A 179 -11.07 11.04 -19.25
CA THR A 179 -10.10 9.95 -19.14
C THR A 179 -9.67 9.83 -17.69
N VAL A 180 -10.01 8.69 -17.07
CA VAL A 180 -9.55 8.33 -15.72
C VAL A 180 -8.27 7.52 -15.85
N ARG A 181 -7.23 7.93 -15.14
CA ARG A 181 -5.98 7.18 -14.98
C ARG A 181 -5.82 6.81 -13.53
N ILE A 182 -5.52 5.53 -13.28
CA ILE A 182 -5.19 5.02 -11.97
C ILE A 182 -3.69 4.79 -11.91
N ARG A 183 -3.05 5.34 -10.89
CA ARG A 183 -1.65 5.12 -10.59
C ARG A 183 -1.55 4.31 -9.31
N ARG A 184 -0.58 3.39 -9.31
CA ARG A 184 -0.30 2.53 -8.17
C ARG A 184 1.13 2.74 -7.73
N GLU A 185 1.30 2.97 -6.43
CA GLU A 185 2.60 3.07 -5.78
C GLU A 185 2.63 2.10 -4.59
N GLY A 186 3.62 1.21 -4.55
CA GLY A 186 3.74 0.21 -3.47
C GLY A 186 4.11 -1.18 -3.97
N GLU A 187 3.92 -2.16 -3.09
CA GLU A 187 4.48 -3.52 -3.25
C GLU A 187 3.56 -4.50 -3.98
N LEU A 188 2.28 -4.15 -4.21
CA LEU A 188 1.40 -5.00 -4.98
C LEU A 188 1.77 -4.96 -6.46
N HIS A 189 2.17 -6.10 -7.03
CA HIS A 189 2.24 -6.29 -8.48
C HIS A 189 0.95 -6.97 -8.95
N LEU A 190 0.39 -6.57 -10.10
CA LEU A 190 -0.58 -7.38 -10.84
C LEU A 190 0.19 -8.66 -11.23
N GLY A 191 0.14 -9.69 -10.39
CA GLY A 191 1.20 -10.70 -10.38
C GLY A 191 1.59 -11.28 -9.01
N SER A 192 1.18 -10.68 -7.90
CA SER A 192 1.51 -11.16 -6.55
C SER A 192 0.68 -12.39 -6.17
N GLN A 193 1.32 -13.43 -5.65
CA GLN A 193 0.66 -14.71 -5.31
C GLN A 193 -0.50 -14.58 -4.32
N VAL A 194 -0.44 -13.59 -3.42
CA VAL A 194 -1.50 -13.24 -2.46
C VAL A 194 -1.63 -11.73 -2.35
N THR A 195 -2.86 -11.25 -2.34
CA THR A 195 -3.22 -9.85 -2.14
C THR A 195 -4.08 -9.70 -0.88
N LEU A 196 -3.75 -8.73 -0.03
CA LEU A 196 -4.54 -8.39 1.16
C LEU A 196 -5.38 -7.15 0.86
N VAL A 197 -6.70 -7.29 0.91
CA VAL A 197 -7.66 -6.22 0.61
C VAL A 197 -8.57 -5.98 1.80
N LYS A 198 -8.69 -4.74 2.23
CA LYS A 198 -9.66 -4.30 3.23
C LYS A 198 -10.67 -3.35 2.56
N PRO A 199 -11.93 -3.75 2.41
CA PRO A 199 -12.98 -2.84 1.98
C PRO A 199 -13.14 -1.70 2.99
N ILE A 200 -13.32 -0.46 2.51
CA ILE A 200 -13.65 0.66 3.40
C ILE A 200 -15.02 0.41 4.06
N GLY A 201 -15.09 0.68 5.37
CA GLY A 201 -16.27 0.38 6.20
C GLY A 201 -16.34 -1.07 6.72
N SER A 202 -15.47 -1.97 6.25
CA SER A 202 -15.38 -3.34 6.77
C SER A 202 -14.32 -3.46 7.87
N LYS A 203 -14.62 -4.25 8.90
CA LYS A 203 -13.62 -4.70 9.89
C LYS A 203 -12.76 -5.84 9.36
N GLU A 204 -13.17 -6.45 8.25
CA GLU A 204 -12.59 -7.69 7.73
C GLU A 204 -11.53 -7.37 6.68
N THR A 205 -10.36 -7.97 6.84
CA THR A 205 -9.32 -7.96 5.80
C THR A 205 -9.36 -9.31 5.10
N TRP A 206 -9.42 -9.27 3.78
CA TRP A 206 -9.52 -10.45 2.93
C TRP A 206 -8.15 -10.83 2.39
N ILE A 207 -7.91 -12.13 2.33
CA ILE A 207 -6.72 -12.73 1.72
C ILE A 207 -7.17 -13.32 0.37
N LEU A 208 -6.63 -12.78 -0.72
CA LEU A 208 -7.01 -13.11 -2.09
C LEU A 208 -5.84 -13.80 -2.82
N PRO A 209 -5.91 -15.09 -3.16
CA PRO A 209 -4.91 -15.76 -3.99
C PRO A 209 -4.95 -15.32 -5.46
N GLN A 210 -3.82 -15.49 -6.16
CA GLN A 210 -3.69 -15.09 -7.56
C GLN A 210 -4.14 -16.15 -8.56
N ASN A 211 -3.93 -17.44 -8.26
CA ASN A 211 -4.22 -18.55 -9.17
C ASN A 211 -5.30 -19.47 -8.56
N LEU A 212 -6.32 -19.78 -9.36
CA LEU A 212 -7.44 -20.66 -9.00
C LEU A 212 -7.09 -22.15 -9.19
N GLU A 213 -5.93 -22.45 -9.78
CA GLU A 213 -5.37 -23.81 -9.86
C GLU A 213 -4.91 -24.26 -8.48
N PHE A 214 -5.89 -24.50 -7.62
CA PHE A 214 -5.73 -25.28 -6.42
C PHE A 214 -5.94 -26.73 -6.86
N ASP A 215 -4.86 -27.39 -7.27
CA ASP A 215 -4.84 -28.86 -7.25
C ASP A 215 -4.62 -29.23 -5.78
N GLU A 216 -5.60 -29.88 -5.15
CA GLU A 216 -5.42 -30.50 -3.85
C GLU A 216 -4.40 -31.64 -4.02
N HIS A 217 -3.13 -31.34 -3.81
CA HIS A 217 -2.04 -32.32 -3.71
C HIS A 217 -1.35 -32.19 -2.35
#